data_AF-A0A7J9N2A2-F1
#
_entry.id   AF-A0A7J9N2A2-F1
#
_cell.length_a   1.000
_cell.length_b   1.000
_cell.length_c   1.000
_cell.angle_alpha   90.00
_cell.angle_beta   90.00
_cell.angle_gamma   90.00
#
_symmetry.space_group_name_H-M   'P 1'
#
loop_
_entity.id
_entity.type
_entity.pdbx_description
1 polymer ?
#
loop_
_entity_poly.entity_id
_entity_poly.type
_entity_poly.pdbx_seq_one_letter_code
_entity_poly.pdbx_strand_id
1 'polypeptide(L)'
;MKEIWDQWDNETKQLFYCNYGDLPYLLNVKVDKHLFRALAQFWNSAYSCFTFGKVDLVPTMEEYTTLLQCPKIQVEKAYSRATSVPTLLKKLMNIIGMSEQ
;
A
#
# COMPACT_ATOMS: atom_id res chain seq x y z
N MET A 1 -7.37 11.79 -5.65
CA MET A 1 -7.34 10.95 -4.43
C MET A 1 -7.54 11.79 -3.18
N LYS A 2 -6.69 12.79 -2.90
CA LYS A 2 -6.92 13.75 -1.80
C LYS A 2 -8.27 14.47 -1.88
N GLU A 3 -8.64 14.97 -3.05
CA GLU A 3 -9.95 15.62 -3.26
C GLU A 3 -11.15 14.70 -2.93
N ILE A 4 -11.02 13.40 -3.21
CA ILE A 4 -12.05 12.40 -2.88
C ILE A 4 -12.13 12.23 -1.36
N TRP A 5 -10.98 12.10 -0.70
CA TRP A 5 -10.90 12.02 0.76
C TRP A 5 -11.51 13.28 1.42
N ASP A 6 -11.24 14.46 0.89
CA ASP A 6 -11.73 15.72 1.45
C ASP A 6 -13.26 15.81 1.37
N GLN A 7 -13.87 15.26 0.32
CA GLN A 7 -15.32 15.21 0.12
C GLN A 7 -16.06 14.18 0.98
N TRP A 8 -15.37 13.21 1.58
CA TRP A 8 -16.01 12.20 2.43
C TRP A 8 -16.55 12.79 3.72
N ASP A 9 -17.71 12.31 4.14
CA ASP A 9 -18.29 12.62 5.44
C ASP A 9 -17.49 11.97 6.58
N ASN A 10 -17.76 12.41 7.80
CA ASN A 10 -17.02 11.94 8.97
C ASN A 10 -17.26 10.46 9.27
N GLU A 11 -18.45 9.92 9.02
CA GLU A 11 -18.74 8.50 9.28
C GLU A 11 -17.92 7.61 8.35
N THR A 12 -17.89 7.94 7.06
CA THR A 12 -17.05 7.24 6.07
C THR A 12 -15.56 7.33 6.43
N LYS A 13 -15.08 8.51 6.86
CA LYS A 13 -13.69 8.69 7.31
C LYS A 13 -13.37 7.85 8.56
N GLN A 14 -14.28 7.78 9.52
CA GLN A 14 -14.11 6.96 10.73
C GLN A 14 -14.11 5.46 10.41
N LEU A 15 -14.99 5.02 9.52
CA LEU A 15 -14.99 3.63 9.02
C LEU A 15 -13.67 3.30 8.33
N PHE A 16 -13.14 4.21 7.51
CA PHE A 16 -11.83 4.03 6.88
C PHE A 16 -10.72 3.93 7.92
N TYR A 17 -10.66 4.86 8.88
CA TYR A 17 -9.69 4.87 9.96
C TYR A 17 -9.71 3.57 10.78
N CYS A 18 -10.90 3.07 11.13
CA CYS A 18 -11.04 1.79 11.84
C CYS A 18 -10.44 0.60 11.08
N ASN A 19 -10.34 0.67 9.74
CA ASN A 19 -9.85 -0.41 8.90
C ASN A 19 -8.39 -0.26 8.46
N TYR A 20 -7.94 0.98 8.27
CA TYR A 20 -6.66 1.29 7.62
C TYR A 20 -5.79 2.28 8.41
N GLY A 21 -6.30 2.76 9.56
CA GLY A 21 -5.64 3.72 10.44
C GLY A 21 -5.29 5.02 9.73
N ASP A 22 -4.04 5.43 9.89
CA ASP A 22 -3.46 6.71 9.47
C ASP A 22 -3.03 6.77 8.00
N LEU A 23 -3.35 5.75 7.19
CA LEU A 23 -3.07 5.75 5.75
C LEU A 23 -3.49 7.05 5.02
N PRO A 24 -4.63 7.72 5.34
CA PRO A 24 -5.01 8.95 4.66
C PRO A 24 -4.03 10.11 4.85
N TYR A 25 -3.24 10.12 5.93
CA TYR A 25 -2.23 11.16 6.14
C TYR A 25 -1.12 11.12 5.08
N LEU A 26 -0.89 9.95 4.45
CA LEU A 26 0.03 9.81 3.33
C LEU A 26 -0.37 10.68 2.11
N LEU A 27 -1.66 11.00 1.96
CA LEU A 27 -2.14 11.90 0.90
C LEU A 27 -1.66 13.34 1.07
N ASN A 28 -1.20 13.71 2.28
CA ASN A 28 -0.67 15.03 2.59
C ASN A 28 0.87 15.07 2.58
N VAL A 29 1.53 13.92 2.46
CA VAL A 29 2.99 13.85 2.41
C VAL A 29 3.46 14.46 1.11
N LYS A 30 4.27 15.53 1.21
CA LYS A 30 4.91 16.14 0.06
C LYS A 30 6.05 15.22 -0.40
N VAL A 31 5.87 14.62 -1.56
CA VAL A 31 6.90 13.81 -2.20
C VAL A 31 7.69 14.69 -3.16
N ASP A 32 9.00 14.79 -2.98
CA ASP A 32 9.86 15.43 -3.97
C ASP A 32 9.89 14.60 -5.26
N LYS A 33 9.57 15.25 -6.38
CA LYS A 33 9.44 14.57 -7.68
C LYS A 33 10.75 14.00 -8.20
N HIS A 34 11.88 14.64 -7.89
CA HIS A 34 13.19 14.22 -8.35
C HIS A 34 13.69 13.04 -7.53
N LEU A 35 13.49 13.10 -6.21
CA LEU A 35 13.74 11.98 -5.30
C LEU A 35 12.92 10.76 -5.70
N PHE A 36 11.61 10.92 -5.91
CA PHE A 36 10.75 9.80 -6.30
C PHE A 36 11.19 9.18 -7.63
N ARG A 37 11.53 10.02 -8.62
CA ARG A 37 12.06 9.54 -9.91
C ARG A 37 13.37 8.78 -9.75
N ALA A 38 14.26 9.22 -8.87
CA ALA A 38 15.50 8.53 -8.57
C ALA A 38 15.23 7.18 -7.89
N LEU A 39 14.38 7.15 -6.85
CA LEU A 39 14.00 5.93 -6.14
C LEU A 39 13.33 4.90 -7.06
N ALA A 40 12.46 5.35 -7.97
CA ALA A 40 11.75 4.47 -8.90
C ALA A 40 12.68 3.65 -9.80
N GLN A 41 13.91 4.11 -10.07
CA GLN A 41 14.91 3.35 -10.83
C GLN A 41 15.41 2.10 -10.09
N PHE A 42 15.27 2.09 -8.77
CA PHE A 42 15.68 0.99 -7.90
C PHE A 42 14.50 0.11 -7.46
N TRP A 43 13.29 0.33 -8.00
CA TRP A 43 12.12 -0.48 -7.66
C TRP A 43 12.31 -1.93 -8.11
N ASN A 44 12.21 -2.86 -7.16
CA ASN A 44 12.32 -4.29 -7.39
C ASN A 44 10.93 -4.94 -7.20
N SER A 45 10.26 -5.24 -8.32
CA SER A 45 8.90 -5.78 -8.31
C SER A 45 8.79 -7.20 -7.75
N ALA A 46 9.88 -7.98 -7.75
CA ALA A 46 9.86 -9.34 -7.21
C ALA A 46 9.73 -9.36 -5.68
N TYR A 47 10.24 -8.31 -5.02
CA TYR A 47 10.27 -8.18 -3.56
C TYR A 47 9.44 -7.00 -3.04
N SER A 48 8.88 -6.17 -3.93
CA SER A 48 8.11 -4.97 -3.59
C SER A 48 8.87 -3.97 -2.70
N CYS A 49 10.17 -3.79 -2.97
CA CYS A 49 11.06 -2.89 -2.23
C CYS A 49 11.98 -2.08 -3.19
N PHE A 50 12.80 -1.18 -2.65
CA PHE A 50 13.83 -0.49 -3.42
C PHE A 50 15.21 -1.11 -3.17
N THR A 51 15.86 -1.68 -4.19
CA THR A 51 17.14 -2.39 -4.03
C THR A 51 18.31 -1.54 -4.51
N PHE A 52 19.27 -1.28 -3.63
CA PHE A 52 20.53 -0.57 -3.88
C PHE A 52 21.71 -1.55 -3.79
N GLY A 53 22.06 -2.19 -4.90
CA GLY A 53 23.12 -3.19 -4.94
C GLY A 53 22.75 -4.42 -4.11
N LYS A 54 23.32 -4.55 -2.90
CA LYS A 54 23.07 -5.66 -1.96
C LYS A 54 22.20 -5.26 -0.77
N VAL A 55 21.66 -4.04 -0.76
CA VAL A 55 20.88 -3.48 0.34
C VAL A 55 19.47 -3.20 -0.16
N ASP A 56 18.47 -3.66 0.58
CA ASP A 56 17.07 -3.34 0.30
C ASP A 56 16.60 -2.25 1.26
N LEU A 57 15.99 -1.21 0.69
CA LEU A 57 15.25 -0.20 1.41
C LEU A 57 13.78 -0.61 1.44
N VAL A 58 13.36 -1.07 2.61
CA VAL A 58 11.98 -1.43 2.96
C VAL A 58 11.74 -0.94 4.39
N PRO A 59 10.58 -0.32 4.69
CA PRO A 59 10.31 0.06 6.05
C PRO A 59 10.17 -1.19 6.94
N THR A 60 10.68 -1.10 8.14
CA THR A 60 10.59 -2.13 9.17
C THR A 60 9.16 -2.31 9.66
N MET A 61 8.94 -3.41 10.35
CA MET A 61 7.64 -3.77 10.90
C MET A 61 7.13 -2.71 11.90
N GLU A 62 8.04 -2.20 12.72
CA GLU A 62 7.82 -1.17 13.71
C GLU A 62 7.51 0.18 13.04
N GLU A 63 8.21 0.54 11.97
CA GLU A 63 7.97 1.77 11.22
C GLU A 63 6.59 1.78 10.56
N TYR A 64 6.18 0.67 9.93
CA TYR A 64 4.83 0.57 9.36
C TYR A 64 3.73 0.61 10.42
N THR A 65 3.93 -0.07 11.55
CA THR A 65 2.97 -0.06 12.66
C THR A 65 2.81 1.36 13.20
N THR A 66 3.93 2.08 13.37
CA THR A 66 3.94 3.47 13.85
C THR A 66 3.30 4.42 12.84
N LEU A 67 3.61 4.25 11.56
CA LEU A 67 3.12 5.11 10.48
C LEU A 67 1.62 4.96 10.25
N LEU A 68 1.11 3.73 10.30
CA LEU A 68 -0.27 3.43 9.95
C LEU A 68 -1.21 3.39 11.16
N GLN A 69 -0.70 3.19 12.38
CA GLN A 69 -1.51 3.03 13.60
C GLN A 69 -2.76 2.16 13.42
N CYS A 70 -2.68 1.15 12.57
CA CYS A 70 -3.88 0.50 12.06
C CYS A 70 -4.37 -0.56 13.05
N PRO A 71 -5.52 -0.38 13.71
CA PRO A 71 -5.95 -1.25 14.80
C PRO A 71 -6.31 -2.67 14.35
N LYS A 72 -6.58 -2.87 13.05
CA LYS A 72 -6.97 -4.16 12.47
C LYS A 72 -5.82 -4.90 11.75
N ILE A 73 -4.67 -4.23 11.55
CA ILE A 73 -3.53 -4.91 10.94
C ILE A 73 -2.84 -5.74 12.02
N GLN A 74 -3.02 -7.05 11.95
CA GLN A 74 -2.08 -7.95 12.59
C GLN A 74 -0.78 -7.83 11.81
N VAL A 75 0.20 -7.22 12.46
CA VAL A 75 1.55 -6.96 11.97
C VAL A 75 2.14 -8.18 11.24
N GLU A 76 1.93 -9.38 11.77
CA GLU A 76 2.36 -10.65 11.17
C GLU A 76 1.60 -11.02 9.87
N LYS A 77 0.33 -10.62 9.73
CA LYS A 77 -0.51 -10.87 8.53
C LYS A 77 -0.30 -9.87 7.41
N ALA A 78 0.08 -8.62 7.71
CA ALA A 78 0.32 -7.60 6.66
C ALA A 78 1.46 -7.98 5.71
N TYR A 79 2.43 -8.75 6.21
CA TYR A 79 3.60 -9.22 5.44
C TYR A 79 3.51 -10.69 5.12
N SER A 80 2.52 -11.40 5.65
CA SER A 80 2.11 -12.66 5.07
C SER A 80 1.61 -12.35 3.66
N ARG A 81 2.38 -12.74 2.63
CA ARG A 81 1.85 -12.82 1.27
C ARG A 81 0.65 -13.74 1.35
N ALA A 82 -0.55 -13.16 1.43
CA ALA A 82 -1.76 -13.93 1.29
C ALA A 82 -1.65 -14.64 -0.06
N THR A 83 -1.63 -15.96 -0.01
CA THR A 83 -1.60 -16.88 -1.16
C THR A 83 -2.84 -16.74 -2.06
N SER A 84 -3.71 -15.75 -1.82
CA SER A 84 -4.92 -15.45 -2.58
C SER A 84 -4.75 -14.41 -3.69
N VAL A 85 -3.51 -14.05 -4.06
CA VAL A 85 -3.24 -13.33 -5.33
C VAL A 85 -3.93 -13.99 -6.53
N PRO A 86 -3.98 -15.33 -6.67
CA PRO A 86 -4.68 -15.97 -7.78
C PRO A 86 -6.19 -15.69 -7.78
N THR A 87 -6.83 -15.67 -6.62
CA THR A 87 -8.29 -15.45 -6.52
C THR A 87 -8.67 -14.01 -6.84
N LEU A 88 -7.86 -13.04 -6.41
CA LEU A 88 -8.05 -11.62 -6.75
C LEU A 88 -7.81 -11.39 -8.23
N LEU A 89 -6.71 -11.92 -8.78
CA LEU A 89 -6.39 -11.83 -10.21
C LEU A 89 -7.49 -12.46 -11.06
N LYS A 90 -8.01 -13.63 -10.67
CA LYS A 90 -9.11 -14.30 -11.37
C LYS A 90 -10.41 -13.50 -11.35
N LYS A 91 -10.75 -12.89 -10.21
CA LYS A 91 -11.91 -11.98 -10.13
C LYS A 91 -11.73 -10.75 -11.01
N LEU A 92 -10.53 -10.16 -11.02
CA LEU A 92 -10.21 -9.02 -11.88
C LEU A 92 -10.30 -9.43 -13.36
N MET A 93 -9.67 -10.52 -13.77
CA MET A 93 -9.74 -11.05 -15.14
C MET A 93 -11.19 -11.26 -15.61
N ASN A 94 -12.07 -11.79 -14.73
CA ASN A 94 -13.50 -11.92 -15.03
C ASN A 94 -14.22 -10.59 -15.22
N ILE A 95 -13.88 -9.55 -14.44
CA ILE A 95 -14.47 -8.21 -14.56
C ILE A 95 -13.99 -7.51 -15.83
N ILE A 96 -12.72 -7.71 -16.20
CA ILE A 96 -12.09 -7.04 -17.36
C ILE A 96 -12.29 -7.85 -18.66
N GLY A 97 -12.87 -9.05 -18.59
CA GLY A 97 -13.12 -9.91 -19.75
C GLY A 97 -11.87 -10.58 -20.34
N MET A 98 -10.80 -10.71 -19.56
CA MET A 98 -9.55 -11.36 -19.98
C MET A 98 -9.58 -12.84 -19.57
N SER A 99 -9.28 -13.76 -20.50
CA SER A 99 -9.14 -15.20 -20.19
C SER A 99 -7.68 -15.56 -19.87
N GLU A 100 -7.47 -16.44 -18.89
CA GLU A 100 -6.18 -17.11 -18.67
C GLU A 100 -5.81 -17.87 -19.97
N GLN A 101 -4.63 -17.57 -20.52
CA GLN A 101 -4.11 -18.19 -21.75
C GLN A 101 -3.29 -19.43 -21.42
#